data_AF-A0A6I1VUX9-F1
#
_entry.id   AF-A0A6I1VUX9-F1
#
_cell.length_a   1.000
_cell.length_b   1.000
_cell.length_c   1.000
_cell.angle_alpha   90.00
_cell.angle_beta   90.00
_cell.angle_gamma   90.00
#
_symmetry.space_group_name_H-M   'P 1'
#
loop_
_entity.id
_entity.type
_entity.pdbx_description
1 polymer ?
#
loop_
_entity_poly.entity_id
_entity_poly.type
_entity_poly.pdbx_seq_one_letter_code
_entity_poly.pdbx_strand_id
1 'polypeptide(L)'
;GAQSKNEEWGQGFQVDYTSGFTAGTVGFGLDAIALLGVRLDSGGGTNGATSTSYGGTVFPSKSDGKAVNDFSSLGVTAKAKFSQTELRYGTLMPKLPVISYNDGRLLPQTFEGGQVTSNEIKDLTLIAGQIEHVKGRNSSNNEQMSIGGANARTANSNK
;
A
#
# COMPACT_ATOMS: atom_id res chain seq x y z
N GLY A 1 22.68 24.32 -0.85
CA GLY A 1 23.30 23.65 -2.00
C GLY A 1 22.34 22.61 -2.53
N ALA A 2 22.31 22.37 -3.84
CA ALA A 2 21.49 21.31 -4.42
C ALA A 2 22.01 19.94 -3.97
N GLN A 3 21.12 19.03 -3.59
CA GLN A 3 21.47 17.68 -3.15
C GLN A 3 22.09 16.90 -4.33
N SER A 4 23.35 16.47 -4.20
CA SER A 4 24.11 15.80 -5.27
C SER A 4 24.00 14.28 -5.26
N LYS A 5 23.53 13.68 -4.15
CA LYS A 5 23.41 12.23 -3.95
C LYS A 5 22.13 11.89 -3.20
N ASN A 6 21.47 10.82 -3.64
CA ASN A 6 20.33 10.23 -2.96
C ASN A 6 20.65 8.75 -2.70
N GLU A 7 20.80 8.39 -1.43
CA GLU A 7 21.27 7.07 -1.01
C GLU A 7 20.63 6.71 0.32
N GLU A 8 19.86 5.63 0.29
CA GLU A 8 19.23 5.01 1.46
C GLU A 8 19.33 3.49 1.32
N TRP A 9 19.65 2.82 2.42
CA TRP A 9 19.68 1.36 2.51
C TRP A 9 18.77 0.89 3.65
N GLY A 10 17.96 -0.11 3.34
CA GLY A 10 16.96 -0.65 4.24
C GLY A 10 16.70 -2.12 4.00
N GLN A 11 16.14 -2.77 5.00
CA GLN A 11 15.61 -4.12 4.92
C GLN A 11 14.09 -4.08 5.07
N GLY A 12 13.37 -4.68 4.12
CA GLY A 12 11.93 -4.86 4.17
C GLY A 12 11.59 -6.27 4.65
N PHE A 13 10.53 -6.36 5.45
CA PHE A 13 9.89 -7.62 5.83
C PHE A 13 8.42 -7.51 5.43
N GLN A 14 7.95 -8.49 4.67
CA GLN A 14 6.55 -8.65 4.29
C GLN A 14 6.08 -10.03 4.72
N VAL A 15 4.98 -10.06 5.46
CA VAL A 15 4.32 -11.29 5.90
C VAL A 15 2.91 -11.27 5.36
N ASP A 16 2.62 -12.22 4.48
CA ASP A 16 1.29 -12.43 3.93
C ASP A 16 0.65 -13.66 4.58
N TYR A 17 -0.50 -13.45 5.21
CA TYR A 17 -1.36 -14.51 5.72
C TYR A 17 -2.61 -14.61 4.86
N THR A 18 -2.83 -15.76 4.24
CA THR A 18 -4.03 -16.04 3.46
C THR A 18 -4.74 -17.26 4.02
N SER A 19 -5.96 -17.09 4.52
CA SER A 19 -6.75 -18.22 5.02
C SER A 19 -7.41 -18.99 3.87
N GLY A 20 -7.85 -20.22 4.15
CA GLY A 20 -8.83 -20.91 3.30
C GLY A 20 -10.24 -20.29 3.42
N PHE A 21 -11.20 -20.88 2.73
CA PHE A 21 -12.62 -20.55 2.93
C PHE A 21 -13.27 -21.58 3.85
N THR A 22 -14.16 -21.14 4.74
CA THR A 22 -14.99 -22.04 5.55
C THR A 22 -15.86 -22.93 4.68
N ALA A 23 -16.17 -24.15 5.16
CA ALA A 23 -17.09 -25.05 4.47
C ALA A 23 -18.53 -24.51 4.47
N GLY A 24 -19.25 -24.70 3.36
CA GLY A 24 -20.64 -24.28 3.20
C GLY A 24 -20.92 -23.72 1.81
N THR A 25 -22.18 -23.37 1.55
CA THR A 25 -22.61 -22.73 0.30
C THR A 25 -21.89 -21.40 0.06
N VAL A 26 -21.68 -20.63 1.13
CA VAL A 26 -20.86 -19.42 1.13
C VAL A 26 -19.67 -19.69 2.05
N GLY A 27 -18.47 -19.61 1.51
CA GLY A 27 -17.24 -19.73 2.27
C GLY A 27 -16.72 -18.36 2.68
N PHE A 28 -16.30 -18.21 3.93
CA PHE A 28 -15.70 -16.99 4.46
C PHE A 28 -14.23 -17.21 4.78
N GLY A 29 -13.44 -16.15 4.71
CA GLY A 29 -12.04 -16.15 5.07
C GLY A 29 -11.59 -14.77 5.51
N LEU A 30 -10.38 -14.73 6.07
CA LEU A 30 -9.68 -13.52 6.46
C LEU A 30 -8.22 -13.60 5.98
N ASP A 31 -7.77 -12.55 5.30
CA ASP A 31 -6.38 -12.38 4.92
C ASP A 31 -5.78 -11.23 5.72
N ALA A 32 -4.46 -11.25 5.92
CA ALA A 32 -3.73 -10.18 6.56
C ALA A 32 -2.37 -9.98 5.90
N ILE A 33 -1.91 -8.74 5.87
CA ILE A 33 -0.57 -8.37 5.40
C ILE A 33 0.10 -7.51 6.46
N ALA A 34 1.30 -7.90 6.87
CA ALA A 34 2.14 -7.11 7.76
C ALA A 34 3.42 -6.70 7.03
N LEU A 35 3.69 -5.41 7.03
CA LEU A 35 4.83 -4.79 6.39
C LEU A 35 5.69 -4.09 7.44
N LEU A 36 7.00 -4.28 7.38
CA LEU A 36 7.98 -3.60 8.23
C LEU A 36 9.21 -3.23 7.39
N GLY A 37 9.52 -1.94 7.33
CA GLY A 37 10.76 -1.43 6.75
C GLY A 37 11.69 -0.99 7.88
N VAL A 38 12.90 -1.54 7.93
CA VAL A 38 13.94 -1.17 8.89
C VAL A 38 15.08 -0.49 8.14
N ARG A 39 15.47 0.69 8.61
CA ARG A 39 16.57 1.45 8.01
C ARG A 39 17.91 0.94 8.51
N LEU A 40 18.81 0.69 7.56
CA LEU A 40 20.19 0.31 7.84
C LEU A 40 21.14 1.50 7.67
N ASP A 41 20.90 2.34 6.64
CA ASP A 41 21.64 3.59 6.42
C ASP A 41 20.80 4.63 5.66
N SER A 42 21.03 5.91 5.94
CA SER A 42 20.42 7.06 5.23
C SER A 42 21.34 8.30 5.24
N GLY A 43 22.66 8.07 5.36
CA GLY A 43 23.72 8.99 4.95
C GLY A 43 23.63 10.44 5.45
N GLY A 44 23.11 10.67 6.66
CA GLY A 44 23.18 11.99 7.34
C GLY A 44 22.55 13.16 6.59
N GLY A 45 21.59 12.93 5.68
CA GLY A 45 20.97 13.97 4.85
C GLY A 45 20.84 13.63 3.36
N THR A 46 21.11 12.38 2.98
CA THR A 46 21.00 11.87 1.59
C THR A 46 19.68 11.17 1.30
N ASN A 47 18.67 11.30 2.16
CA ASN A 47 17.37 10.61 2.00
C ASN A 47 16.52 11.09 0.81
N GLY A 48 16.97 12.13 0.10
CA GLY A 48 16.27 12.66 -1.07
C GLY A 48 15.13 13.61 -0.73
N ALA A 49 14.94 13.96 0.55
CA ALA A 49 13.90 14.87 0.98
C ALA A 49 14.31 16.32 0.73
N THR A 50 13.62 16.99 -0.20
CA THR A 50 13.69 18.45 -0.37
C THR A 50 12.61 19.14 0.46
N SER A 51 12.71 20.47 0.61
CA SER A 51 11.66 21.31 1.23
C SER A 51 10.30 21.26 0.52
N THR A 52 10.21 20.60 -0.64
CA THR A 52 8.98 20.36 -1.41
C THR A 52 8.61 18.87 -1.51
N SER A 53 9.42 17.97 -0.93
CA SER A 53 9.21 16.53 -0.99
C SER A 53 8.31 16.03 0.15
N TYR A 54 7.41 15.10 -0.17
CA TYR A 54 6.49 14.45 0.78
C TYR A 54 7.16 13.41 1.69
N GLY A 55 8.47 13.22 1.59
CA GLY A 55 9.24 12.20 2.31
C GLY A 55 10.52 11.84 1.56
N GLY A 56 11.31 10.95 2.16
CA GLY A 56 12.48 10.35 1.53
C GLY A 56 12.11 9.35 0.43
N THR A 57 13.12 8.80 -0.22
CA THR A 57 12.96 7.98 -1.44
C THR A 57 12.61 6.54 -1.11
N VAL A 58 13.09 6.04 0.02
CA VAL A 58 12.91 4.69 0.52
C VAL A 58 12.18 4.71 1.87
N PHE A 59 12.49 5.68 2.73
CA PHE A 59 11.88 5.82 4.05
C PHE A 59 11.01 7.08 4.16
N PRO A 60 9.91 7.06 4.94
CA PRO A 60 9.24 8.28 5.36
C PRO A 60 10.23 9.26 6.02
N SER A 61 10.02 10.56 5.84
CA SER A 61 10.81 11.58 6.54
C SER A 61 10.07 12.13 7.75
N LYS A 62 10.80 12.41 8.82
CA LYS A 62 10.35 13.20 9.98
C LYS A 62 10.18 14.66 9.60
N SER A 63 9.53 15.44 10.47
CA SER A 63 9.33 16.88 10.30
C SER A 63 10.64 17.69 10.24
N ASP A 64 11.76 17.14 10.74
CA ASP A 64 13.11 17.72 10.63
C ASP A 64 13.83 17.33 9.33
N GLY A 65 13.16 16.63 8.41
CA GLY A 65 13.70 16.21 7.12
C GLY A 65 14.56 14.94 7.17
N LYS A 66 14.78 14.32 8.34
CA LYS A 66 15.52 13.04 8.44
C LYS A 66 14.63 11.85 8.17
N ALA A 67 15.17 10.78 7.57
CA ALA A 67 14.44 9.51 7.46
C ALA A 67 14.01 8.99 8.85
N VAL A 68 12.91 8.22 8.91
CA VAL A 68 12.54 7.43 10.09
C VAL A 68 13.45 6.20 10.23
N ASN A 69 13.61 5.69 11.45
CA ASN A 69 14.44 4.49 11.70
C ASN A 69 13.75 3.23 11.17
N ASP A 70 12.43 3.21 11.24
CA ASP A 70 11.57 2.10 10.84
C ASP A 70 10.17 2.61 10.53
N PHE A 71 9.42 1.86 9.73
CA PHE A 71 7.99 2.07 9.49
C PHE A 71 7.30 0.74 9.30
N SER A 72 6.05 0.64 9.74
CA SER A 72 5.26 -0.58 9.58
C SER A 72 3.82 -0.28 9.21
N SER A 73 3.18 -1.25 8.56
CA SER A 73 1.75 -1.23 8.32
C SER A 73 1.18 -2.63 8.46
N LEU A 74 -0.04 -2.71 8.99
CA LEU A 74 -0.83 -3.91 9.07
C LEU A 74 -2.13 -3.67 8.29
N GLY A 75 -2.46 -4.59 7.41
CA GLY A 75 -3.69 -4.60 6.64
C GLY A 75 -4.45 -5.90 6.87
N VAL A 76 -5.77 -5.82 6.85
CA VAL A 76 -6.66 -7.00 6.97
C VAL A 76 -7.71 -6.95 5.88
N THR A 77 -8.10 -8.14 5.40
CA THR A 77 -9.06 -8.28 4.31
C THR A 77 -10.05 -9.37 4.66
N ALA A 78 -11.32 -9.01 4.82
CA ALA A 78 -12.39 -9.98 4.87
C ALA A 78 -12.65 -10.50 3.44
N LYS A 79 -12.83 -11.81 3.29
CA LYS A 79 -13.20 -12.41 2.00
C LYS A 79 -14.38 -13.37 2.13
N ALA A 80 -15.21 -13.40 1.10
CA ALA A 80 -16.32 -14.32 0.97
C ALA A 80 -16.33 -14.89 -0.45
N LYS A 81 -16.69 -16.16 -0.60
CA LYS A 81 -16.76 -16.84 -1.89
C LYS A 81 -18.05 -17.64 -2.00
N PHE A 82 -18.72 -17.47 -3.12
CA PHE A 82 -19.89 -18.25 -3.54
C PHE A 82 -19.67 -18.69 -4.98
N SER A 83 -19.76 -19.99 -5.25
CA SER A 83 -19.42 -20.56 -6.58
C SER A 83 -18.01 -20.14 -7.05
N GLN A 84 -17.90 -19.45 -8.19
CA GLN A 84 -16.67 -18.93 -8.77
C GLN A 84 -16.58 -17.39 -8.63
N THR A 85 -17.36 -16.83 -7.70
CA THR A 85 -17.40 -15.41 -7.39
C THR A 85 -16.84 -15.15 -5.98
N GLU A 86 -15.84 -14.28 -5.91
CA GLU A 86 -15.16 -13.89 -4.68
C GLU A 86 -15.34 -12.39 -4.42
N LEU A 87 -15.72 -12.05 -3.19
CA LEU A 87 -15.75 -10.70 -2.64
C LEU A 87 -14.58 -10.56 -1.66
N ARG A 88 -13.83 -9.46 -1.76
CA ARG A 88 -12.78 -9.06 -0.83
C ARG A 88 -13.03 -7.62 -0.37
N TYR A 89 -12.92 -7.36 0.92
CA TYR A 89 -13.14 -6.04 1.52
C TYR A 89 -12.10 -5.76 2.61
N GLY A 90 -11.43 -4.60 2.53
CA GLY A 90 -10.36 -4.19 3.44
C GLY A 90 -9.10 -3.82 2.66
N THR A 91 -7.93 -4.26 3.13
CA THR A 91 -6.65 -3.99 2.44
C THR A 91 -6.51 -4.85 1.18
N LEU A 92 -6.23 -4.23 0.05
CA LEU A 92 -6.13 -4.85 -1.27
C LEU A 92 -4.78 -4.51 -1.93
N MET A 93 -4.26 -5.45 -2.71
CA MET A 93 -3.10 -5.28 -3.59
C MET A 93 -3.51 -5.56 -5.04
N PRO A 94 -4.34 -4.69 -5.66
CA PRO A 94 -4.86 -4.93 -7.00
C PRO A 94 -3.75 -4.86 -8.05
N LYS A 95 -3.71 -5.88 -8.92
CA LYS A 95 -2.84 -5.92 -10.11
C LYS A 95 -3.70 -5.88 -11.36
N LEU A 96 -4.37 -4.75 -11.57
CA LEU A 96 -5.28 -4.50 -12.68
C LEU A 96 -4.63 -3.52 -13.68
N PRO A 97 -4.95 -3.60 -14.99
CA PRO A 97 -4.43 -2.65 -15.98
C PRO A 97 -4.74 -1.18 -15.64
N VAL A 98 -5.88 -0.94 -14.98
CA VAL A 98 -6.35 0.39 -14.57
C VAL A 98 -5.85 0.82 -13.19
N ILE A 99 -5.53 -0.14 -12.31
CA ILE A 99 -5.04 0.09 -10.96
C ILE A 99 -4.03 -1.02 -10.64
N SER A 100 -2.75 -0.67 -10.62
CA SER A 100 -1.68 -1.58 -10.23
C SER A 100 -0.96 -1.04 -9.01
N TYR A 101 -0.81 -1.87 -7.98
CA TYR A 101 0.09 -1.52 -6.89
C TYR A 101 1.55 -1.43 -7.38
N ASN A 102 2.31 -0.53 -6.77
CA ASN A 102 3.73 -0.39 -7.02
C ASN A 102 4.52 -1.15 -5.94
N ASP A 103 5.38 -2.06 -6.39
CA ASP A 103 6.30 -2.84 -5.55
C ASP A 103 7.77 -2.54 -5.92
N GLY A 104 8.02 -1.36 -6.49
CA GLY A 104 9.35 -0.98 -6.98
C GLY A 104 10.26 -0.38 -5.90
N ARG A 105 9.92 -0.55 -4.62
CA ARG A 105 10.56 0.07 -3.44
C ARG A 105 10.57 -0.95 -2.29
N LEU A 106 10.99 -0.52 -1.10
CA LEU A 106 11.25 -1.41 0.03
C LEU A 106 10.01 -2.19 0.52
N LEU A 107 8.83 -1.58 0.47
CA LEU A 107 7.54 -2.20 0.82
C LEU A 107 6.50 -1.87 -0.26
N PRO A 108 5.53 -2.76 -0.50
CA PRO A 108 4.49 -2.53 -1.51
C PRO A 108 3.51 -1.45 -1.06
N GLN A 109 2.91 -0.80 -2.06
CA GLN A 109 1.74 0.05 -1.84
C GLN A 109 0.48 -0.79 -1.59
N THR A 110 -0.34 -0.42 -0.61
CA THR A 110 -1.63 -1.07 -0.36
C THR A 110 -2.80 -0.12 -0.57
N PHE A 111 -3.93 -0.65 -1.01
CA PHE A 111 -5.18 0.06 -1.24
C PHE A 111 -6.21 -0.40 -0.21
N GLU A 112 -7.21 0.41 0.10
CA GLU A 112 -8.32 0.00 0.97
C GLU A 112 -9.65 0.20 0.24
N GLY A 113 -10.48 -0.84 0.25
CA GLY A 113 -11.78 -0.83 -0.40
C GLY A 113 -12.37 -2.22 -0.59
N GLY A 114 -13.31 -2.32 -1.54
CA GLY A 114 -13.99 -3.55 -1.89
C GLY A 114 -13.74 -3.95 -3.34
N GLN A 115 -13.57 -5.25 -3.58
CA GLN A 115 -13.47 -5.82 -4.92
C GLN A 115 -14.29 -7.11 -4.99
N VAL A 116 -15.06 -7.26 -6.06
CA VAL A 116 -15.71 -8.50 -6.48
C VAL A 116 -15.02 -9.01 -7.75
N THR A 117 -14.74 -10.30 -7.79
CA THR A 117 -14.19 -10.99 -8.97
C THR A 117 -15.05 -12.22 -9.24
N SER A 118 -15.62 -12.31 -10.44
CA SER A 118 -16.52 -13.37 -10.85
C SER A 118 -15.98 -14.08 -12.09
N ASN A 119 -15.95 -15.41 -12.03
CA ASN A 119 -15.53 -16.28 -13.15
C ASN A 119 -16.65 -17.27 -13.54
N GLU A 120 -17.93 -16.95 -13.29
CA GLU A 120 -19.05 -17.87 -13.55
C GLU A 120 -19.23 -18.23 -15.04
N ILE A 121 -18.75 -17.37 -15.93
CA ILE A 121 -18.84 -17.58 -17.38
C ILE A 121 -17.49 -18.04 -17.87
N LYS A 122 -17.48 -19.19 -18.56
CA LYS A 122 -16.26 -19.74 -19.16
C LYS A 122 -15.59 -18.68 -20.05
N ASP A 123 -14.27 -18.54 -19.90
CA ASP A 123 -13.42 -17.61 -20.66
C ASP A 123 -13.71 -16.12 -20.40
N LEU A 124 -14.47 -15.77 -19.35
CA LEU A 124 -14.77 -14.40 -18.94
C LEU A 124 -14.52 -14.18 -17.45
N THR A 125 -13.66 -13.22 -17.13
CA THR A 125 -13.44 -12.72 -15.77
C THR A 125 -14.02 -11.32 -15.63
N LEU A 126 -15.01 -11.17 -14.76
CA LEU A 126 -15.59 -9.87 -14.42
C LEU A 126 -15.01 -9.38 -13.10
N ILE A 127 -14.41 -8.19 -13.12
CA ILE A 127 -13.86 -7.54 -11.93
C ILE A 127 -14.56 -6.19 -11.76
N ALA A 128 -15.16 -5.98 -10.60
CA ALA A 128 -15.74 -4.71 -10.21
C ALA A 128 -15.25 -4.37 -8.80
N GLY A 129 -14.98 -3.10 -8.52
CA GLY A 129 -14.51 -2.70 -7.21
C GLY A 129 -14.58 -1.20 -7.00
N GLN A 130 -14.63 -0.82 -5.73
CA GLN A 130 -14.51 0.56 -5.28
C GLN A 130 -13.36 0.64 -4.30
N ILE A 131 -12.41 1.51 -4.60
CA ILE A 131 -11.28 1.81 -3.73
C ILE A 131 -11.55 3.16 -3.07
N GLU A 132 -11.43 3.22 -1.75
CA GLU A 132 -11.78 4.40 -0.95
C GLU A 132 -10.53 5.14 -0.45
N HIS A 133 -9.49 4.40 -0.07
CA HIS A 133 -8.25 4.98 0.48
C HIS A 133 -7.00 4.32 -0.10
N VAL A 134 -5.89 5.06 -0.11
CA VAL A 134 -4.58 4.58 -0.54
C VAL A 134 -3.57 4.80 0.57
N LYS A 135 -2.83 3.74 0.91
CA LYS A 135 -1.65 3.85 1.76
C LYS A 135 -0.41 3.90 0.89
N GLY A 136 0.25 5.06 0.84
CA GLY A 136 1.44 5.27 0.02
C GLY A 136 2.62 4.39 0.46
N ARG A 137 3.47 3.97 -0.49
CA ARG A 137 4.65 3.09 -0.31
C ARG A 137 5.72 3.58 0.70
N ASN A 138 5.64 4.84 1.11
CA ASN A 138 6.54 5.48 2.07
C ASN A 138 5.75 6.18 3.19
N SER A 139 4.58 5.64 3.56
CA SER A 139 3.70 6.23 4.55
C SER A 139 3.10 5.17 5.48
N SER A 140 3.07 5.49 6.77
CA SER A 140 2.32 4.72 7.79
C SER A 140 0.85 5.15 7.87
N ASN A 141 0.43 6.16 7.10
CA ASN A 141 -0.89 6.77 7.17
C ASN A 141 -1.74 6.45 5.93
N ASN A 142 -3.06 6.30 6.13
CA ASN A 142 -4.02 6.24 5.03
C ASN A 142 -4.22 7.65 4.46
N GLU A 143 -4.07 7.79 3.15
CA GLU A 143 -4.29 9.04 2.43
C GLU A 143 -5.41 8.85 1.40
N GLN A 144 -6.17 9.92 1.13
CA GLN A 144 -7.19 9.90 0.08
C GLN A 144 -6.52 9.87 -1.30
N MET A 145 -7.15 9.17 -2.26
CA MET A 145 -6.63 9.08 -3.63
C MET A 145 -6.58 10.47 -4.30
N SER A 146 -5.38 10.94 -4.66
CA SER A 146 -5.20 12.17 -5.45
C SER A 146 -4.68 11.86 -6.85
N ILE A 147 -5.35 12.36 -7.90
CA ILE A 147 -4.83 12.37 -9.27
C ILE A 147 -3.73 13.45 -9.35
N GLY A 148 -2.55 13.09 -9.84
CA GLY A 148 -1.45 14.03 -10.04
C GLY A 148 -1.85 15.17 -10.98
N GLY A 149 -1.87 16.40 -10.46
CA GLY A 149 -2.19 17.61 -11.21
C GLY A 149 -3.58 18.21 -10.97
N ALA A 150 -4.48 17.53 -10.24
CA ALA A 150 -5.83 18.06 -10.00
C ALA A 150 -5.95 18.93 -8.75
N ASN A 151 -5.07 18.79 -7.76
CA ASN A 151 -5.01 19.62 -6.57
C ASN A 151 -3.57 19.76 -6.06
N ALA A 152 -3.20 20.96 -5.59
CA ALA A 152 -2.05 21.10 -4.72
C ALA A 152 -2.32 20.24 -3.47
N ARG A 153 -1.40 19.35 -3.14
CA ARG A 153 -1.49 18.52 -1.93
C ARG A 153 -1.45 19.44 -0.71
N THR A 154 -2.60 19.87 -0.20
CA THR A 154 -2.64 20.61 1.06
C THR A 154 -2.43 19.60 2.18
N ALA A 155 -1.29 19.71 2.87
CA ALA A 155 -1.02 18.92 4.06
C ALA A 155 -2.03 19.31 5.14
N ASN A 156 -3.01 18.45 5.41
CA ASN A 156 -3.72 18.48 6.68
C ASN A 156 -2.85 17.80 7.73
N SER A 157 -1.94 18.59 8.30
CA SER A 157 -1.23 18.25 9.53
C SER A 157 -2.22 18.27 10.68
N ASN A 158 -2.65 17.10 11.15
CA ASN A 158 -3.26 16.87 12.47
C ASN A 158 -2.80 15.48 12.90
N LYS A 159 -1.91 15.25 13.87
CA LYS A 159 -1.26 16.05 14.91
C LYS A 159 0.23 15.73 14.93
#